data_AF-A0A2E5YQ17-F1
#
_entry.id   AF-A0A2E5YQ17-F1
#
_cell.length_a   1.000
_cell.length_b   1.000
_cell.length_c   1.000
_cell.angle_alpha   90.00
_cell.angle_beta   90.00
_cell.angle_gamma   90.00
#
_symmetry.space_group_name_H-M   'P 1'
#
loop_
_entity.id
_entity.type
_entity.pdbx_description
1 polymer ?
#
loop_
_entity_poly.entity_id
_entity_poly.type
_entity_poly.pdbx_seq_one_letter_code
_entity_poly.pdbx_strand_id
1 'polypeptide(L)'
;MHSGQEVTVKVLPADEGHGITFVRADIEDDPAVAASAEYLRPRDRRTSLKNGLAEVHTCEHLLGALWAMDIDNAIIEISGEEVPGLDGSAQEFVKAVESSRVVEQKAPRKTYVVTEPIFVREENSSLVALPGNGGLTIDYHFDYPRGEANGQPTRQTVSLKVTRESFPREIASARTFVFEHEVEALKAAGLG
;
A
#
# COMPACT_ATOMS: atom_id res chain seq x y z
N MET A 1 -12.44 -0.17 -6.10
CA MET A 1 -12.14 1.28 -5.99
C MET A 1 -12.06 1.92 -7.36
N HIS A 2 -11.57 1.21 -8.39
CA HIS A 2 -11.54 1.73 -9.76
C HIS A 2 -12.37 0.87 -10.71
N SER A 3 -12.22 -0.45 -10.66
CA SER A 3 -12.88 -1.40 -11.56
C SER A 3 -14.33 -1.71 -11.21
N GLY A 4 -14.73 -1.44 -9.97
CA GLY A 4 -16.06 -1.81 -9.44
C GLY A 4 -16.33 -3.32 -9.37
N GLN A 5 -15.35 -4.18 -9.67
CA GLN A 5 -15.53 -5.62 -9.68
C GLN A 5 -15.50 -6.20 -8.26
N GLU A 6 -16.30 -7.24 -8.04
CA GLU A 6 -16.20 -8.05 -6.83
C GLU A 6 -14.92 -8.88 -6.88
N VAL A 7 -14.14 -8.84 -5.80
CA VAL A 7 -12.83 -9.49 -5.72
C VAL A 7 -12.65 -10.13 -4.36
N THR A 8 -12.08 -11.32 -4.35
CA THR A 8 -11.66 -12.02 -3.13
C THR A 8 -10.14 -11.97 -3.04
N VAL A 9 -9.65 -11.64 -1.84
CA VAL A 9 -8.22 -11.75 -1.48
C VAL A 9 -8.06 -12.75 -0.35
N LYS A 10 -7.08 -13.65 -0.46
CA LYS A 10 -6.63 -14.52 0.63
C LYS A 10 -5.15 -14.26 0.89
N VAL A 11 -4.80 -14.09 2.16
CA VAL A 11 -3.40 -14.00 2.59
C VAL A 11 -3.03 -15.33 3.22
N LEU A 12 -2.10 -16.04 2.60
CA LEU A 12 -1.65 -17.38 2.98
C LEU A 12 -0.21 -17.33 3.49
N PRO A 13 0.15 -18.18 4.47
CA PRO A 13 1.53 -18.27 4.94
C PRO A 13 2.47 -18.71 3.81
N ALA A 14 3.69 -18.20 3.82
CA ALA A 14 4.74 -18.60 2.88
C ALA A 14 6.05 -18.90 3.62
N ASP A 15 6.93 -19.65 2.96
CA ASP A 15 8.21 -20.07 3.53
C ASP A 15 9.17 -18.89 3.77
N GLU A 16 10.22 -19.17 4.55
CA GLU A 16 11.27 -18.20 4.85
C GLU A 16 11.91 -17.65 3.58
N GLY A 17 11.94 -16.31 3.46
CA GLY A 17 12.57 -15.63 2.33
C GLY A 17 11.73 -15.62 1.05
N HIS A 18 10.47 -16.09 1.11
CA HIS A 18 9.53 -15.99 0.00
C HIS A 18 9.19 -14.53 -0.35
N GLY A 19 9.12 -13.66 0.65
CA GLY A 19 8.63 -12.29 0.50
C GLY A 19 7.11 -12.23 0.34
N ILE A 20 6.61 -11.10 -0.15
CA ILE A 20 5.19 -10.91 -0.46
C ILE A 20 4.98 -11.11 -1.96
N THR A 21 4.14 -12.07 -2.33
CA THR A 21 3.87 -12.41 -3.73
C THR A 21 2.37 -12.45 -3.98
N PHE A 22 1.90 -11.74 -5.00
CA PHE A 22 0.53 -11.83 -5.47
C PHE A 22 0.38 -12.95 -6.50
N VAL A 23 -0.74 -13.67 -6.45
CA VAL A 23 -1.10 -14.77 -7.35
C VAL A 23 -2.49 -14.50 -7.91
N ARG A 24 -2.59 -14.43 -9.24
CA ARG A 24 -3.87 -14.27 -9.95
C ARG A 24 -4.58 -15.63 -10.05
N ALA A 25 -5.28 -15.99 -8.98
CA ALA A 25 -5.99 -17.28 -8.85
C ALA A 25 -7.22 -17.40 -9.76
N ASP A 26 -7.58 -16.32 -10.46
CA ASP A 26 -8.63 -16.29 -11.49
C ASP A 26 -8.11 -16.62 -12.90
N ILE A 27 -6.80 -16.74 -13.09
CA ILE A 27 -6.16 -17.06 -14.38
C ILE A 27 -5.58 -18.48 -14.34
N GLU A 28 -5.71 -19.23 -15.43
CA GLU A 28 -5.06 -20.54 -15.61
C GLU A 28 -3.54 -20.44 -15.33
N ASP A 29 -2.99 -21.48 -14.70
CA ASP A 29 -1.59 -21.57 -14.24
C ASP A 29 -1.20 -20.60 -13.11
N ASP A 30 -2.15 -19.92 -12.47
CA ASP A 30 -1.95 -19.10 -11.27
C ASP A 30 -0.75 -18.14 -11.37
N PRO A 31 -0.68 -17.27 -12.40
CA PRO A 31 0.49 -16.44 -12.63
C PRO A 31 0.74 -15.50 -11.45
N ALA A 32 2.01 -15.31 -11.12
CA ALA A 32 2.44 -14.60 -9.91
C ALA A 32 3.32 -13.37 -10.19
N VAL A 33 3.21 -12.37 -9.31
CA VAL A 33 4.04 -11.16 -9.30
C VAL A 33 4.49 -10.84 -7.88
N ALA A 34 5.80 -10.70 -7.68
CA ALA A 34 6.35 -10.30 -6.39
C ALA A 34 6.06 -8.81 -6.12
N ALA A 35 5.82 -8.46 -4.86
CA ALA A 35 5.73 -7.07 -4.39
C ALA A 35 7.11 -6.40 -4.36
N SER A 36 7.67 -6.17 -5.55
CA SER A 36 9.00 -5.60 -5.77
C SER A 36 8.92 -4.41 -6.71
N ALA A 37 9.80 -3.42 -6.50
CA ALA A 37 9.94 -2.25 -7.35
C ALA A 37 10.26 -2.61 -8.82
N GLU A 38 10.87 -3.78 -9.06
CA GLU A 38 11.15 -4.31 -10.40
C GLU A 38 9.88 -4.51 -11.25
N TYR A 39 8.78 -4.89 -10.59
CA TYR A 39 7.51 -5.17 -11.26
C TYR A 39 6.57 -3.97 -11.29
N LEU A 40 7.00 -2.80 -10.78
CA LEU A 40 6.17 -1.59 -10.82
C LEU A 40 5.82 -1.21 -12.27
N ARG A 41 4.55 -0.91 -12.50
CA ARG A 41 4.06 -0.35 -13.75
C ARG A 41 3.30 0.94 -13.46
N PRO A 42 3.64 2.05 -14.14
CA PRO A 42 2.89 3.29 -13.97
C PRO A 42 1.40 3.08 -14.26
N ARG A 43 0.59 3.46 -13.29
CA ARG A 43 -0.85 3.62 -13.42
C ARG A 43 -1.24 4.84 -12.61
N ASP A 44 -2.09 5.68 -13.16
CA ASP A 44 -2.49 6.89 -12.48
C ASP A 44 -3.20 6.56 -11.16
N ARG A 45 -2.83 7.29 -10.11
CA ARG A 45 -3.47 7.28 -8.78
C ARG A 45 -3.47 5.94 -8.02
N ARG A 46 -2.62 4.98 -8.40
CA ARG A 46 -2.50 3.70 -7.68
C ARG A 46 -1.15 3.03 -7.91
N THR A 47 -0.75 2.17 -6.99
CA THR A 47 0.38 1.26 -7.24
C THR A 47 -0.09 0.08 -8.09
N SER A 48 0.68 -0.27 -9.12
CA SER A 48 0.42 -1.44 -9.94
C SER A 48 1.69 -2.26 -10.13
N LEU A 49 1.55 -3.57 -10.04
CA LEU A 49 2.60 -4.56 -10.20
C LEU A 49 2.25 -5.48 -11.37
N LYS A 50 3.22 -5.77 -12.24
CA LYS A 50 3.02 -6.66 -13.38
C LYS A 50 4.22 -7.57 -13.65
N ASN A 51 3.96 -8.87 -13.77
CA ASN A 51 4.89 -9.88 -14.26
C ASN A 51 4.17 -10.87 -15.19
N GLY A 52 4.48 -10.84 -16.48
CA GLY A 52 3.77 -11.67 -17.47
C GLY A 52 2.26 -11.40 -17.45
N LEU A 53 1.47 -12.45 -17.18
CA LEU A 53 0.01 -12.40 -17.07
C LEU A 53 -0.48 -11.95 -15.68
N ALA A 54 0.39 -11.95 -14.67
CA ALA A 54 0.05 -11.45 -13.34
C ALA A 54 0.08 -9.92 -13.34
N GLU A 55 -1.08 -9.29 -13.17
CA GLU A 55 -1.21 -7.85 -12.97
C GLU A 55 -2.13 -7.58 -11.78
N VAL A 56 -1.66 -6.76 -10.84
CA VAL A 56 -2.38 -6.37 -9.61
C VAL A 56 -2.27 -4.86 -9.41
N HIS A 57 -3.36 -4.26 -8.95
CA HIS A 57 -3.57 -2.82 -8.80
C HIS A 57 -4.02 -2.49 -7.38
N THR A 58 -3.75 -1.26 -6.96
CA THR A 58 -4.25 -0.70 -5.69
C THR A 58 -3.80 -1.51 -4.48
N CYS A 59 -2.60 -2.08 -4.54
CA CYS A 59 -2.06 -2.96 -3.49
C CYS A 59 -1.47 -2.21 -2.28
N GLU A 60 -1.33 -0.90 -2.35
CA GLU A 60 -0.66 -0.05 -1.35
C GLU A 60 -1.25 -0.16 0.06
N HIS A 61 -2.57 -0.20 0.23
CA HIS A 61 -3.20 -0.30 1.56
C HIS A 61 -2.95 -1.68 2.20
N LEU A 62 -3.07 -2.75 1.42
CA LEU A 62 -2.79 -4.11 1.88
C LEU A 62 -1.30 -4.27 2.21
N LEU A 63 -0.40 -3.81 1.34
CA LEU A 63 1.04 -3.88 1.58
C LEU A 63 1.45 -3.07 2.82
N GLY A 64 0.86 -1.88 3.02
CA GLY A 64 1.06 -1.07 4.22
C GLY A 64 0.63 -1.80 5.49
N ALA A 65 -0.55 -2.43 5.48
CA ALA A 65 -1.04 -3.23 6.60
C ALA A 65 -0.14 -4.42 6.89
N LEU A 66 0.25 -5.20 5.87
CA LEU A 66 1.12 -6.38 6.04
C LEU A 66 2.49 -5.97 6.61
N TRP A 67 3.10 -4.91 6.07
CA TRP A 67 4.39 -4.43 6.55
C TRP A 67 4.32 -3.98 8.01
N ALA A 68 3.28 -3.22 8.37
CA ALA A 68 3.09 -2.70 9.72
C ALA A 68 2.78 -3.82 10.74
N MET A 69 2.15 -4.90 10.29
CA MET A 69 1.82 -6.07 11.11
C MET A 69 2.92 -7.14 11.09
N ASP A 70 4.15 -6.77 10.70
CA ASP A 70 5.34 -7.63 10.64
C ASP A 70 5.15 -8.90 9.82
N ILE A 71 4.41 -8.82 8.72
CA ILE A 71 4.27 -9.91 7.77
C ILE A 71 5.34 -9.77 6.69
N ASP A 72 6.35 -10.64 6.75
CA ASP A 72 7.46 -10.64 5.80
C ASP A 72 7.24 -11.63 4.63
N ASN A 73 6.56 -12.74 4.88
CA ASN A 73 6.38 -13.83 3.91
C ASN A 73 4.90 -14.20 3.80
N ALA A 74 4.31 -13.97 2.63
CA ALA A 74 2.93 -14.34 2.35
C ALA A 74 2.69 -14.52 0.85
N ILE A 75 1.81 -15.48 0.54
CA ILE A 75 1.19 -15.63 -0.78
C ILE A 75 -0.17 -14.94 -0.72
N ILE A 76 -0.42 -14.00 -1.62
CA ILE A 76 -1.68 -13.26 -1.71
C ILE A 76 -2.41 -13.74 -2.95
N GLU A 77 -3.36 -14.66 -2.77
CA GLU A 77 -4.27 -15.04 -3.86
C GLU A 77 -5.30 -13.93 -4.06
N ILE A 78 -5.52 -13.53 -5.31
CA ILE A 78 -6.53 -12.56 -5.69
C ILE A 78 -7.32 -13.05 -6.90
N SER A 79 -8.64 -12.90 -6.86
CA SER A 79 -9.57 -13.35 -7.91
C SER A 79 -9.86 -12.27 -8.97
N GLY A 80 -8.92 -11.35 -9.19
CA GLY A 80 -9.08 -10.19 -10.07
C GLY A 80 -7.86 -9.28 -10.06
N GLU A 81 -7.93 -8.20 -10.82
CA GLU A 81 -6.78 -7.29 -11.02
C GLU A 81 -6.60 -6.26 -9.92
N GLU A 82 -7.59 -6.02 -9.06
CA GLU A 82 -7.56 -4.91 -8.11
C GLU A 82 -7.80 -5.41 -6.70
N VAL A 83 -6.89 -5.07 -5.77
CA VAL A 83 -7.09 -5.35 -4.34
C VAL A 83 -8.36 -4.64 -3.84
N PRO A 84 -9.20 -5.29 -3.01
CA PRO A 84 -10.47 -4.72 -2.59
C PRO A 84 -10.26 -3.40 -1.86
N GLY A 85 -11.02 -2.37 -2.26
CA GLY A 85 -10.93 -1.04 -1.67
C GLY A 85 -11.48 -0.95 -0.24
N LEU A 86 -12.36 -1.89 0.16
CA LEU A 86 -13.02 -1.93 1.47
C LEU A 86 -13.63 -0.57 1.85
N ASP A 87 -13.27 0.01 3.00
CA ASP A 87 -13.72 1.33 3.43
C ASP A 87 -12.84 2.49 2.90
N GLY A 88 -11.84 2.17 2.08
CA GLY A 88 -10.83 3.09 1.55
C GLY A 88 -9.60 3.24 2.45
N SER A 89 -9.50 2.51 3.55
CA SER A 89 -8.36 2.53 4.47
C SER A 89 -7.65 1.17 4.57
N ALA A 90 -6.66 1.07 5.45
CA ALA A 90 -5.98 -0.20 5.76
C ALA A 90 -6.62 -0.94 6.95
N GLN A 91 -7.64 -0.35 7.60
CA GLN A 91 -8.17 -0.80 8.89
C GLN A 91 -8.70 -2.23 8.86
N GLU A 92 -9.43 -2.59 7.81
CA GLU A 92 -10.01 -3.92 7.65
C GLU A 92 -8.94 -4.98 7.35
N PHE A 93 -7.87 -4.63 6.64
CA PHE A 93 -6.72 -5.52 6.46
C PHE A 93 -5.98 -5.77 7.78
N VAL A 94 -5.77 -4.73 8.59
CA VAL A 94 -5.18 -4.87 9.93
C VAL A 94 -6.02 -5.81 10.78
N LYS A 95 -7.34 -5.60 10.85
CA LYS A 95 -8.25 -6.48 11.60
C LYS A 95 -8.17 -7.93 11.14
N ALA A 96 -8.13 -8.16 9.82
CA ALA A 96 -7.99 -9.51 9.27
C ALA A 96 -6.70 -10.18 9.72
N VAL A 97 -5.57 -9.46 9.69
CA VAL A 97 -4.28 -9.99 10.16
C VAL A 97 -4.29 -10.24 11.67
N GLU A 98 -4.81 -9.31 12.48
CA GLU A 98 -4.93 -9.47 13.94
C GLU A 98 -5.82 -10.65 14.35
N SER A 99 -6.86 -10.92 13.57
CA SER A 99 -7.75 -12.07 13.77
C SER A 99 -7.14 -13.41 13.34
N SER A 100 -5.99 -13.37 12.67
CA SER A 100 -5.28 -14.54 12.16
C SER A 100 -4.10 -14.91 13.06
N ARG A 101 -3.57 -16.13 12.89
CA ARG A 101 -2.35 -16.55 13.57
C ARG A 101 -1.14 -16.11 12.75
N VAL A 102 -0.34 -15.21 13.30
CA VAL A 102 1.01 -14.91 12.80
C VAL A 102 2.00 -15.94 13.36
N VAL A 103 2.91 -16.43 12.53
CA VAL A 103 3.91 -17.44 12.90
C VAL A 103 5.30 -16.84 12.73
N GLU A 104 6.06 -16.78 13.81
CA GLU A 104 7.47 -16.40 13.77
C GLU A 104 8.28 -17.50 13.09
N GLN A 105 9.10 -17.11 12.11
CA GLN A 105 9.96 -18.01 11.36
C GLN A 105 11.39 -17.96 11.91
N LYS A 106 12.16 -19.03 11.73
CA LYS A 106 13.53 -19.15 12.27
C LYS A 106 14.57 -18.51 11.34
N ALA A 107 14.22 -17.36 10.78
CA ALA A 107 15.07 -16.57 9.91
C ALA A 107 15.14 -15.12 10.39
N PRO A 108 16.30 -14.45 10.27
CA PRO A 108 16.38 -13.03 10.56
C PRO A 108 15.54 -12.23 9.56
N ARG A 109 14.76 -11.27 10.07
CA ARG A 109 14.03 -10.32 9.24
C ARG A 109 15.03 -9.45 8.46
N LYS A 110 14.87 -9.39 7.14
CA LYS A 110 15.67 -8.51 6.28
C LYS A 110 15.12 -7.09 6.38
N THR A 111 16.00 -6.14 6.63
CA THR A 111 15.67 -4.71 6.67
C THR A 111 16.52 -3.94 5.68
N TYR A 112 15.97 -2.85 5.17
CA TYR A 112 16.73 -1.90 4.35
C TYR A 112 17.17 -0.73 5.24
N VAL A 113 18.48 -0.50 5.31
CA VAL A 113 19.06 0.60 6.08
C VAL A 113 19.51 1.69 5.12
N VAL A 114 18.90 2.86 5.25
CA VAL A 114 19.36 4.06 4.53
C VAL A 114 20.67 4.52 5.15
N THR A 115 21.77 4.38 4.42
CA THR A 115 23.12 4.75 4.91
C THR A 115 23.51 6.17 4.53
N GLU A 116 22.91 6.72 3.47
CA GLU A 116 23.16 8.06 2.97
C GLU A 116 21.83 8.71 2.56
N PRO A 117 21.72 10.06 2.61
CA PRO A 117 20.52 10.76 2.15
C PRO A 117 20.18 10.43 0.69
N ILE A 118 18.94 10.04 0.44
CA ILE A 118 18.37 9.85 -0.89
C ILE A 118 17.28 10.92 -1.09
N PHE A 119 17.37 11.67 -2.18
CA PHE A 119 16.45 12.75 -2.49
C PHE A 119 15.96 12.61 -3.93
N VAL A 120 14.64 12.62 -4.11
CA VAL A 120 13.98 12.65 -5.42
C VAL A 120 12.98 13.80 -5.43
N ARG A 121 12.94 14.54 -6.54
CA ARG A 121 11.99 15.63 -6.74
C ARG A 121 11.43 15.58 -8.15
N GLU A 122 10.13 15.75 -8.24
CA GLU A 122 9.39 15.90 -9.49
C GLU A 122 8.37 17.02 -9.32
N GLU A 123 8.46 18.05 -10.18
CA GLU A 123 7.61 19.25 -10.12
C GLU A 123 7.49 19.86 -8.70
N ASN A 124 6.29 19.70 -8.10
CA ASN A 124 5.90 20.21 -6.79
C ASN A 124 5.97 19.15 -5.67
N SER A 125 6.42 17.94 -5.99
CA SER A 125 6.52 16.80 -5.07
C SER A 125 7.99 16.44 -4.81
N SER A 126 8.30 16.03 -3.59
CA SER A 126 9.62 15.54 -3.22
C SER A 126 9.52 14.41 -2.21
N LEU A 127 10.41 13.43 -2.33
CA LEU A 127 10.60 12.34 -1.38
C LEU A 127 12.04 12.35 -0.89
N VAL A 128 12.22 12.30 0.43
CA VAL A 128 13.53 12.30 1.08
C VAL A 128 13.60 11.11 2.02
N ALA A 129 14.62 10.28 1.86
CA ALA A 129 14.97 9.23 2.81
C ALA A 129 16.31 9.59 3.45
N LEU A 130 16.33 9.66 4.79
CA LEU A 130 17.52 10.00 5.57
C LEU A 130 17.94 8.81 6.43
N PRO A 131 19.24 8.67 6.75
CA PRO A 131 19.69 7.72 7.76
C PRO A 131 18.98 7.95 9.09
N GLY A 132 18.43 6.89 9.66
CA GLY A 132 17.65 6.92 10.90
C GLY A 132 18.26 6.09 12.03
N ASN A 133 17.73 6.26 13.24
CA ASN A 133 18.24 5.63 14.47
C ASN A 133 17.50 4.31 14.82
N GLY A 134 17.07 3.55 13.82
CA GLY A 134 16.32 2.30 13.99
C GLY A 134 14.80 2.50 13.97
N GLY A 135 14.17 1.93 12.93
CA GLY A 135 12.74 2.05 12.64
C GLY A 135 12.43 3.04 11.53
N LEU A 136 11.14 3.17 11.21
CA LEU A 136 10.64 4.07 10.18
C LEU A 136 9.88 5.23 10.84
N THR A 137 10.33 6.46 10.57
CA THR A 137 9.58 7.68 10.85
C THR A 137 9.15 8.27 9.52
N ILE A 138 7.89 8.66 9.40
CA ILE A 138 7.34 9.31 8.22
C ILE A 138 6.96 10.74 8.61
N ASP A 139 7.59 11.70 7.93
CA ASP A 139 7.19 13.10 7.88
C ASP A 139 6.45 13.34 6.56
N TYR A 140 5.13 13.54 6.63
CA TYR A 140 4.30 13.79 5.46
C TYR A 140 3.79 15.22 5.47
N HIS A 141 4.09 15.94 4.40
CA HIS A 141 3.64 17.31 4.18
C HIS A 141 2.67 17.32 2.99
N PHE A 142 1.47 17.82 3.22
CA PHE A 142 0.45 17.97 2.20
C PHE A 142 0.07 19.44 2.05
N ASP A 143 0.02 19.96 0.83
CA ASP A 143 -0.46 21.31 0.52
C ASP A 143 -1.67 21.19 -0.41
N TYR A 144 -2.87 21.42 0.13
CA TYR A 144 -4.09 21.49 -0.65
C TYR A 144 -3.97 22.58 -1.72
N PRO A 145 -4.45 22.32 -2.95
CA PRO A 145 -4.63 23.39 -3.92
C PRO A 145 -5.52 24.50 -3.34
N ARG A 146 -5.26 25.74 -3.76
CA ARG A 146 -5.97 26.91 -3.21
C ARG A 146 -7.48 26.76 -3.44
N GLY A 147 -8.24 26.87 -2.36
CA GLY A 147 -9.71 26.79 -2.39
C GLY A 147 -10.27 25.37 -2.22
N GLU A 148 -9.42 24.34 -2.21
CA GLU A 148 -9.87 22.93 -2.13
C GLU A 148 -9.77 22.33 -0.73
N ALA A 149 -9.28 23.10 0.24
CA ALA A 149 -9.12 22.65 1.62
C ALA A 149 -10.44 22.63 2.43
N ASN A 150 -11.60 22.92 1.84
CA ASN A 150 -12.90 22.96 2.54
C ASN A 150 -12.86 23.76 3.87
N GLY A 151 -12.14 24.89 3.89
CA GLY A 151 -11.96 25.74 5.08
C GLY A 151 -10.86 25.28 6.06
N GLN A 152 -10.19 24.16 5.79
CA GLN A 152 -9.01 23.71 6.55
C GLN A 152 -7.74 24.48 6.15
N PRO A 153 -6.69 24.45 6.99
CA PRO A 153 -5.37 24.89 6.57
C PRO A 153 -4.94 24.16 5.30
N THR A 154 -4.47 24.90 4.29
CA THR A 154 -4.02 24.29 3.04
C THR A 154 -2.78 23.43 3.28
N ARG A 155 -1.88 23.88 4.15
CA ARG A 155 -0.69 23.12 4.55
C ARG A 155 -0.96 22.31 5.79
N GLN A 156 -0.75 21.01 5.67
CA GLN A 156 -0.86 20.05 6.75
C GLN A 156 0.43 19.26 6.85
N THR A 157 0.79 18.87 8.06
CA THR A 157 1.98 18.08 8.31
C THR A 157 1.69 17.09 9.42
N VAL A 158 2.16 15.87 9.24
CA VAL A 158 2.16 14.85 10.27
C VAL A 158 3.54 14.21 10.34
N SER A 159 4.01 13.98 11.56
CA SER A 159 5.25 13.26 11.85
C SER A 159 4.89 12.10 12.78
N LEU A 160 5.21 10.88 12.38
CA LEU A 160 4.89 9.70 13.17
C LEU A 160 5.92 8.60 12.97
N LYS A 161 6.22 7.87 14.06
CA LYS A 161 6.98 6.63 14.01
C LYS A 161 6.01 5.50 13.68
N VAL A 162 6.29 4.73 12.63
CA VAL A 162 5.47 3.58 12.23
C VAL A 162 5.96 2.34 12.95
N THR A 163 5.09 1.74 13.75
CA THR A 163 5.31 0.47 14.46
C THR A 163 4.03 -0.37 14.38
N ARG A 164 4.13 -1.63 14.80
CA ARG A 164 2.97 -2.54 14.95
C ARG A 164 1.88 -1.96 15.85
N GLU A 165 2.24 -1.13 16.83
CA GLU A 165 1.30 -0.50 17.77
C GLU A 165 0.77 0.85 17.28
N SER A 166 1.61 1.67 16.63
CA SER A 166 1.20 3.01 16.19
C SER A 166 0.40 2.98 14.90
N PHE A 167 0.70 2.05 13.97
CA PHE A 167 0.04 2.01 12.67
C PHE A 167 -1.48 1.74 12.79
N PRO A 168 -1.95 0.72 13.53
CA PRO A 168 -3.39 0.49 13.72
C PRO A 168 -4.11 1.67 14.36
N ARG A 169 -3.44 2.37 15.29
CA ARG A 169 -4.04 3.46 16.07
C ARG A 169 -4.10 4.78 15.32
N GLU A 170 -3.02 5.14 14.62
CA GLU A 170 -2.82 6.49 14.07
C GLU A 170 -3.03 6.56 12.55
N ILE A 171 -2.85 5.45 11.82
CA ILE A 171 -2.80 5.45 10.35
C ILE A 171 -3.90 4.57 9.74
N ALA A 172 -4.14 3.38 10.29
CA ALA A 172 -4.89 2.34 9.58
C ALA A 172 -6.31 2.77 9.19
N SER A 173 -6.96 3.63 9.96
CA SER A 173 -8.31 4.16 9.70
C SER A 173 -8.36 5.40 8.78
N ALA A 174 -7.21 5.94 8.37
CA ALA A 174 -7.15 7.04 7.43
C ALA A 174 -7.55 6.53 6.03
N ARG A 175 -8.68 7.03 5.53
CA ARG A 175 -9.23 6.65 4.22
C ARG A 175 -8.60 7.47 3.10
N THR A 176 -8.50 6.87 1.92
CA THR A 176 -8.25 7.60 0.68
C THR A 176 -9.33 8.65 0.44
N PHE A 177 -8.99 9.68 -0.33
CA PHE A 177 -9.91 10.75 -0.70
C PHE A 177 -9.60 11.26 -2.11
N VAL A 178 -10.60 11.89 -2.71
CA VAL A 178 -10.49 12.69 -3.94
C VAL A 178 -11.28 13.97 -3.73
N PHE A 179 -11.00 15.00 -4.51
CA PHE A 179 -11.80 16.22 -4.45
C PHE A 179 -13.15 16.02 -5.15
N GLU A 180 -14.21 16.64 -4.64
CA GLU A 180 -15.57 16.49 -5.18
C GLU A 180 -15.64 16.87 -6.68
N HIS A 181 -14.94 17.93 -7.08
CA HIS A 181 -14.92 18.37 -8.47
C HIS A 181 -14.16 17.42 -9.41
N GLU A 182 -13.34 16.50 -8.88
CA GLU A 182 -12.64 15.49 -9.68
C GLU A 182 -13.50 14.26 -9.94
N VAL A 183 -14.56 14.03 -9.14
CA VAL A 183 -15.34 12.78 -9.16
C VAL A 183 -15.90 12.47 -10.55
N GLU A 184 -16.51 13.46 -11.21
CA GLU A 184 -17.13 13.26 -12.52
C GLU A 184 -16.08 12.95 -13.61
N ALA A 185 -14.92 13.62 -13.56
CA ALA A 185 -13.83 13.35 -14.49
C ALA A 185 -13.22 11.96 -14.28
N LEU A 186 -13.06 11.54 -13.01
CA LEU A 186 -12.57 10.21 -12.67
C LEU A 186 -13.53 9.12 -13.17
N LYS A 187 -14.84 9.26 -12.91
CA LYS A 187 -15.85 8.32 -13.41
C LYS A 187 -15.84 8.24 -14.93
N ALA A 188 -15.73 9.37 -15.62
CA ALA A 188 -15.64 9.41 -17.07
C ALA A 188 -14.37 8.70 -17.61
N ALA A 189 -13.29 8.66 -16.82
CA ALA A 189 -12.07 7.92 -17.10
C ALA A 189 -12.12 6.44 -16.67
N GLY A 190 -13.26 5.94 -16.17
CA GLY A 190 -13.40 4.58 -15.67
C GLY A 190 -12.71 4.35 -14.32
N LEU A 191 -12.61 5.39 -13.50
CA LEU A 191 -12.08 5.37 -12.14
C LEU A 191 -13.20 5.74 -11.15
N GLY A 192 -13.33 4.99 -10.06
CA GLY A 192 -14.35 5.22 -9.02
C GLY A 192 -15.38 4.10 -8.98
#